data_AF-A0A3R7A3C6-F1
#
_entry.id   AF-A0A3R7A3C6-F1
#
_cell.length_a   1.000
_cell.length_b   1.000
_cell.length_c   1.000
_cell.angle_alpha   90.00
_cell.angle_beta   90.00
_cell.angle_gamma   90.00
#
_symmetry.space_group_name_H-M   'P 1'
#
loop_
_entity.id
_entity.type
_entity.pdbx_description
1 polymer ?
#
loop_
_entity_poly.entity_id
_entity_poly.type
_entity_poly.pdbx_seq_one_letter_code
_entity_poly.pdbx_strand_id
1 'polypeptide(L)'
;MTNTDKRRNWTQEDNIALLIQVAADRSFAAEKGQLKKVWQALADTLMACEHFGRVVDGKKVQHRFLALVDEHRKFDAASARLSGVDEEEKENHMLLDDIVTLMDDLKTDQQKRSQVQDEKRNLNKAGLSYAKWP
;
A
#
# COMPACT_ATOMS: atom_id res chain seq x y z
N MET A 1 9.55 -5.33 39.09
CA MET A 1 8.18 -4.80 38.88
C MET A 1 7.78 -5.11 37.45
N THR A 2 6.69 -5.84 37.26
CA THR A 2 6.21 -6.37 35.99
C THR A 2 5.88 -5.24 35.02
N ASN A 3 6.63 -5.11 33.93
CA ASN A 3 6.32 -4.17 32.86
C ASN A 3 5.11 -4.73 32.10
N THR A 4 3.92 -4.34 32.52
CA THR A 4 2.67 -4.72 31.85
C THR A 4 2.70 -4.07 30.47
N ASP A 5 2.87 -4.91 29.44
CA ASP A 5 2.80 -4.64 28.00
C ASP A 5 1.44 -4.02 27.61
N LYS A 6 1.17 -2.81 28.08
CA LYS A 6 0.06 -1.98 27.63
C LYS A 6 0.41 -1.60 26.20
N ARG A 7 -0.16 -2.34 25.25
CA ARG A 7 -0.16 -2.08 23.79
C ARG A 7 0.46 -0.74 23.46
N ARG A 8 1.78 -0.70 23.20
CA ARG A 8 2.46 0.53 22.76
C ARG A 8 1.67 1.03 21.54
N ASN A 9 1.21 2.27 21.52
CA ASN A 9 0.65 2.86 20.31
C ASN A 9 1.73 2.91 19.23
N TRP A 10 1.36 2.83 17.95
CA TRP A 10 2.31 2.99 16.85
C TRP A 10 2.97 4.37 16.97
N THR A 11 4.30 4.37 17.11
CA THR A 11 5.06 5.62 17.14
C THR A 11 5.28 6.13 15.73
N GLN A 12 5.76 7.37 15.62
CA GLN A 12 6.17 7.93 14.34
C GLN A 12 7.35 7.18 13.72
N GLU A 13 8.36 6.87 14.52
CA GLU A 13 9.49 6.03 14.11
C GLU A 13 9.02 4.66 13.60
N ASP A 14 8.04 4.02 14.28
CA ASP A 14 7.45 2.77 13.80
C ASP A 14 6.78 2.95 12.42
N ASN A 15 6.13 4.10 12.18
CA ASN A 15 5.46 4.40 10.91
C ASN A 15 6.47 4.67 9.80
N ILE A 16 7.53 5.45 10.06
CA ILE A 16 8.59 5.75 9.10
C ILE A 16 9.28 4.44 8.69
N ALA A 17 9.67 3.60 9.65
CA ALA A 17 10.28 2.29 9.37
C ALA A 17 9.36 1.40 8.52
N LEU A 18 8.06 1.37 8.86
CA LEU A 18 7.05 0.65 8.07
C LEU A 18 6.95 1.19 6.64
N LEU A 19 6.86 2.51 6.46
CA LEU A 19 6.67 3.14 5.15
C LEU A 19 7.90 2.96 4.26
N ILE A 20 9.10 3.12 4.81
CA ILE A 20 10.36 2.85 4.10
C ILE A 20 10.39 1.41 3.61
N GLN A 21 10.07 0.44 4.47
CA GLN A 21 10.10 -0.97 4.09
C GLN A 21 9.01 -1.31 3.05
N VAL A 22 7.81 -0.74 3.19
CA VAL A 22 6.72 -0.90 2.21
C VAL A 22 7.12 -0.35 0.84
N ALA A 23 7.80 0.81 0.81
CA ALA A 23 8.30 1.41 -0.43
C ALA A 23 9.40 0.54 -1.06
N ALA A 24 10.35 0.06 -0.26
CA ALA A 24 11.46 -0.79 -0.70
C ALA A 24 10.97 -2.10 -1.32
N ASP A 25 10.05 -2.80 -0.65
CA ASP A 25 9.53 -4.10 -1.09
C ASP A 25 8.38 -3.99 -2.10
N ARG A 26 7.86 -2.76 -2.30
CA ARG A 26 6.61 -2.49 -3.03
C ARG A 26 5.47 -3.42 -2.61
N SER A 27 5.29 -3.62 -1.31
CA SER A 27 4.36 -4.63 -0.78
C SER A 27 2.91 -4.43 -1.21
N PHE A 28 2.53 -3.19 -1.52
CA PHE A 28 1.21 -2.82 -2.06
C PHE A 28 0.98 -3.27 -3.51
N ALA A 29 2.04 -3.56 -4.27
CA ALA A 29 1.98 -4.01 -5.66
C ALA A 29 1.99 -5.55 -5.80
N ALA A 30 1.90 -6.28 -4.69
CA ALA A 30 1.96 -7.74 -4.69
C ALA A 30 0.85 -8.37 -5.55
N GLU A 31 1.22 -9.41 -6.31
CA GLU A 31 0.29 -10.16 -7.14
C GLU A 31 -0.84 -10.80 -6.32
N LYS A 32 -1.99 -11.01 -6.98
CA LYS A 32 -3.15 -11.68 -6.39
C LYS A 32 -2.74 -13.08 -5.90
N GLY A 33 -2.86 -13.31 -4.59
CA GLY A 33 -2.47 -14.56 -3.93
C GLY A 33 -1.13 -14.49 -3.18
N GLN A 34 -0.29 -13.48 -3.44
CA GLN A 34 0.98 -13.28 -2.72
C GLN A 34 0.89 -12.29 -1.57
N LEU A 35 -0.18 -11.50 -1.49
CA LEU A 35 -0.37 -10.46 -0.47
C LEU A 35 -0.02 -10.94 0.94
N LYS A 36 -0.61 -12.04 1.42
CA LYS A 36 -0.34 -12.56 2.77
C LYS A 36 1.14 -12.84 3.00
N LYS A 37 1.82 -13.43 2.00
CA LYS A 37 3.24 -13.79 2.08
C LYS A 37 4.11 -12.54 2.10
N VAL A 38 3.83 -11.59 1.22
CA VAL A 38 4.60 -10.33 1.10
C VAL A 38 4.49 -9.51 2.38
N TRP A 39 3.28 -9.34 2.91
CA TRP A 39 3.08 -8.61 4.17
C TRP A 39 3.70 -9.34 5.36
N GLN A 40 3.68 -10.68 5.39
CA GLN A 40 4.36 -11.43 6.45
C GLN A 40 5.88 -11.28 6.35
N ALA A 41 6.47 -11.37 5.16
CA ALA A 41 7.90 -11.17 4.97
C ALA A 41 8.34 -9.77 5.41
N LEU A 42 7.56 -8.73 5.08
CA LEU A 42 7.80 -7.38 5.55
C LEU A 42 7.76 -7.30 7.09
N ALA A 43 6.78 -7.95 7.72
CA ALA A 43 6.70 -8.01 9.18
C ALA A 43 7.92 -8.71 9.79
N ASP A 44 8.39 -9.79 9.18
CA ASP A 44 9.59 -10.52 9.62
C ASP A 44 10.85 -9.63 9.49
N THR A 45 10.97 -8.85 8.41
CA THR A 45 12.07 -7.87 8.23
C THR A 45 12.04 -6.79 9.31
N LEU A 46 10.87 -6.21 9.60
CA LEU A 46 10.72 -5.21 10.66
C LEU A 46 11.08 -5.83 12.02
N MET A 47 10.62 -7.04 12.31
CA MET A 47 10.93 -7.78 13.54
C MET A 47 12.42 -8.11 13.71
N ALA A 48 13.17 -8.23 12.61
CA ALA A 48 14.61 -8.47 12.63
C ALA A 48 15.43 -7.18 12.83
N CYS A 49 14.81 -6.00 12.71
CA CYS A 49 15.47 -4.73 12.96
C CYS A 49 15.55 -4.44 14.46
N GLU A 50 16.77 -4.30 15.00
CA GLU A 50 16.99 -4.04 16.43
C GLU A 50 16.34 -2.73 16.92
N HIS A 51 16.16 -1.76 16.02
CA HIS A 51 15.52 -0.48 16.33
C HIS A 51 13.99 -0.53 16.27
N PHE A 52 13.40 -1.61 15.76
CA PHE A 52 11.95 -1.78 15.69
C PHE A 52 11.44 -2.51 16.94
N GLY A 53 11.01 -1.75 17.95
CA GLY A 53 10.68 -2.26 19.28
C GLY A 53 9.31 -2.94 19.42
N ARG A 54 8.67 -3.39 18.32
CA ARG A 54 7.28 -3.87 18.32
C ARG A 54 7.14 -5.27 17.74
N VAL A 55 6.33 -6.09 18.42
CA VAL A 55 5.90 -7.40 17.90
C VAL A 55 4.74 -7.26 16.90
N VAL A 56 5.02 -7.49 15.62
CA VAL A 56 4.04 -7.39 14.52
C VAL A 56 3.90 -8.70 13.73
N ASP A 57 2.81 -8.78 12.97
CA ASP A 57 2.58 -9.82 11.97
C ASP A 57 2.12 -9.17 10.67
N GLY A 58 2.07 -9.93 9.57
CA GLY A 58 1.72 -9.39 8.26
C GLY A 58 0.38 -8.65 8.23
N LYS A 59 -0.60 -9.10 9.01
CA LYS A 59 -1.92 -8.46 9.07
C LYS A 59 -1.86 -7.11 9.79
N LYS A 60 -1.11 -7.02 10.91
CA LYS A 60 -0.94 -5.78 11.67
C LYS A 60 -0.25 -4.70 10.85
N VAL A 61 0.85 -5.04 10.16
CA VAL A 61 1.58 -4.07 9.32
C VAL A 61 0.73 -3.62 8.14
N GLN A 62 -0.01 -4.54 7.50
CA GLN A 62 -0.93 -4.20 6.42
C GLN A 62 -2.04 -3.26 6.89
N HIS A 63 -2.68 -3.56 8.01
CA HIS A 63 -3.74 -2.70 8.56
C HIS A 63 -3.21 -1.32 8.95
N ARG A 64 -2.01 -1.24 9.53
CA ARG A 64 -1.40 0.04 9.88
C ARG A 64 -1.08 0.86 8.64
N PHE A 65 -0.49 0.24 7.63
CA PHE A 65 -0.22 0.89 6.35
C PHE A 65 -1.49 1.47 5.71
N LEU A 66 -2.58 0.68 5.65
CA LEU A 66 -3.85 1.15 5.09
C LEU A 66 -4.46 2.32 5.89
N ALA A 67 -4.31 2.31 7.22
CA ALA A 67 -4.75 3.43 8.05
C ALA A 67 -3.94 4.71 7.76
N LEU A 68 -2.62 4.60 7.63
CA LEU A 68 -1.75 5.74 7.29
C LEU A 68 -2.10 6.34 5.92
N VAL A 69 -2.36 5.49 4.91
CA VAL A 69 -2.80 5.95 3.58
C VAL A 69 -4.15 6.67 3.64
N ASP A 70 -5.10 6.18 4.43
CA ASP A 70 -6.42 6.82 4.60
C ASP A 70 -6.31 8.15 5.36
N GLU A 71 -5.50 8.20 6.42
CA GLU A 71 -5.19 9.42 7.18
C GLU A 71 -4.55 10.49 6.28
N HIS A 72 -3.56 10.10 5.47
CA HIS A 72 -2.89 10.99 4.53
C HIS A 72 -3.82 11.53 3.44
N ARG A 73 -4.65 10.68 2.83
CA ARG A 73 -5.65 11.15 1.83
C ARG A 73 -6.66 12.14 2.42
N LYS A 74 -7.07 11.93 3.67
CA LYS A 74 -7.92 12.88 4.40
C LYS A 74 -7.18 14.18 4.72
N PHE A 75 -5.91 14.06 5.09
CA PHE A 75 -5.04 15.21 5.31
C PHE A 75 -4.90 16.04 4.04
N ASP A 76 -4.55 15.48 2.89
CA ASP A 76 -4.40 16.25 1.64
C ASP A 76 -5.69 16.99 1.26
N ALA A 77 -6.83 16.31 1.42
CA ALA A 77 -8.15 16.92 1.18
C ALA A 77 -8.46 18.07 2.16
N ALA A 78 -7.94 18.01 3.39
CA ALA A 78 -8.13 19.03 4.43
C ALA A 78 -7.08 20.14 4.36
N SER A 79 -5.83 19.82 4.04
CA SER A 79 -4.68 20.73 3.95
C SER A 79 -4.70 21.56 2.68
N ALA A 80 -5.36 21.08 1.62
CA ALA A 80 -5.84 21.94 0.54
C ALA A 80 -6.70 23.12 1.04
N ARG A 81 -7.21 23.07 2.28
CA ARG A 81 -8.05 24.09 2.91
C ARG A 81 -7.35 24.85 4.04
N LEU A 82 -6.21 24.40 4.58
CA LEU A 82 -5.51 25.00 5.72
C LEU A 82 -3.99 24.79 5.61
N SER A 83 -3.20 25.86 5.79
CA SER A 83 -1.73 25.81 5.72
C SER A 83 -1.11 25.60 7.09
N GLY A 84 -0.60 24.40 7.35
CA GLY A 84 0.27 24.10 8.50
C GLY A 84 0.58 22.61 8.60
N VAL A 85 1.86 22.23 8.42
CA VAL A 85 2.38 20.87 8.60
C VAL A 85 3.61 20.97 9.51
N ASP A 86 3.71 20.08 10.50
CA ASP A 86 4.88 19.94 11.37
C ASP A 86 6.03 19.19 10.66
N GLU A 87 7.29 19.44 11.01
CA GLU A 87 8.46 18.86 10.32
C GLU A 87 8.52 17.34 10.42
N GLU A 88 8.08 16.76 11.53
CA GLU A 88 8.10 15.31 11.74
C GLU A 88 6.98 14.65 10.90
N GLU A 89 5.78 15.22 10.90
CA GLU A 89 4.68 14.76 10.03
C GLU A 89 5.05 14.89 8.55
N LYS A 90 5.87 15.89 8.19
CA LYS A 90 6.35 16.10 6.83
C LYS A 90 7.05 14.87 6.26
N GLU A 91 7.86 14.15 7.03
CA GLU A 91 8.55 12.95 6.53
C GLU A 91 7.58 11.82 6.20
N ASN A 92 6.59 11.58 7.08
CA ASN A 92 5.51 10.63 6.82
C ASN A 92 4.74 11.01 5.56
N HIS A 93 4.37 12.29 5.43
CA HIS A 93 3.63 12.80 4.28
C HIS A 93 4.42 12.64 2.98
N MET A 94 5.72 12.96 2.97
CA MET A 94 6.56 12.79 1.78
C MET A 94 6.65 11.32 1.33
N LEU A 95 6.84 10.40 2.26
CA LEU A 95 6.85 8.96 1.93
C LEU A 95 5.48 8.49 1.44
N LEU A 96 4.40 8.97 2.05
CA LEU A 96 3.04 8.62 1.66
C LEU A 96 2.65 9.21 0.31
N ASP A 97 3.09 10.42 -0.04
CA ASP A 97 2.88 11.05 -1.36
C ASP A 97 3.44 10.14 -2.47
N ASP A 98 4.70 9.71 -2.32
CA ASP A 98 5.38 8.83 -3.28
C ASP A 98 4.67 7.48 -3.40
N ILE A 99 4.34 6.86 -2.26
CA ILE A 99 3.67 5.55 -2.25
C ILE A 99 2.26 5.63 -2.85
N VAL A 100 1.48 6.66 -2.51
CA VAL A 100 0.11 6.84 -3.02
C VAL A 100 0.13 7.10 -4.52
N THR A 101 1.06 7.91 -5.01
CA THR A 101 1.27 8.14 -6.45
C THR A 101 1.52 6.82 -7.17
N LEU A 102 2.47 6.01 -6.68
CA LEU A 102 2.76 4.69 -7.24
C LEU A 102 1.54 3.75 -7.19
N MET A 103 0.77 3.78 -6.11
CA MET A 103 -0.45 2.96 -5.99
C MET A 103 -1.51 3.34 -7.04
N ASP A 104 -1.69 4.63 -7.30
CA ASP A 104 -2.71 5.11 -8.23
C ASP A 104 -2.27 4.93 -9.70
N ASP A 105 -0.97 5.04 -9.98
CA ASP A 105 -0.40 4.66 -11.28
C ASP A 105 -0.60 3.16 -11.58
N LEU A 106 -0.31 2.29 -10.60
CA LEU A 106 -0.51 0.85 -10.76
C LEU A 106 -1.97 0.47 -11.03
N LYS A 107 -2.92 1.13 -10.33
CA LYS A 107 -4.36 0.93 -10.58
C LYS A 107 -4.73 1.36 -12.00
N THR A 108 -4.22 2.51 -12.42
CA THR A 108 -4.47 3.06 -13.76
C THR A 108 -3.95 2.11 -14.85
N ASP A 109 -2.76 1.58 -14.67
CA ASP A 109 -2.15 0.63 -15.61
C ASP A 109 -2.88 -0.72 -15.63
N GLN A 110 -3.32 -1.22 -14.48
CA GLN A 110 -4.13 -2.43 -14.40
C GLN A 110 -5.48 -2.26 -15.11
N GLN A 111 -6.11 -1.09 -14.96
CA GLN A 111 -7.38 -0.77 -15.63
C GLN A 111 -7.20 -0.70 -17.15
N LYS A 112 -6.15 -0.02 -17.64
CA LYS A 112 -5.82 0.05 -19.07
C LYS A 112 -5.59 -1.33 -19.66
N ARG A 113 -4.81 -2.19 -18.98
CA ARG A 113 -4.55 -3.58 -19.43
C ARG A 113 -5.84 -4.40 -19.51
N SER A 114 -6.73 -4.24 -18.52
CA SER A 114 -8.01 -4.96 -18.50
C SER A 114 -8.91 -4.53 -19.66
N GLN A 115 -9.02 -3.23 -19.94
CA GLN A 115 -9.80 -2.72 -21.06
C GLN A 115 -9.29 -3.22 -22.41
N VAL A 116 -7.97 -3.20 -22.63
CA VAL A 116 -7.35 -3.72 -23.87
C VAL A 116 -7.62 -5.23 -24.02
N GLN A 117 -7.61 -5.98 -22.92
CA GLN A 117 -7.87 -7.42 -22.95
C GLN A 117 -9.35 -7.73 -23.26
N ASP A 118 -10.27 -6.96 -22.69
CA ASP A 118 -11.70 -7.07 -22.97
C ASP A 118 -12.04 -6.70 -24.42
N GLU A 119 -11.44 -5.64 -24.94
CA GLU A 119 -11.62 -5.22 -26.34
C GLU A 119 -11.10 -6.29 -27.31
N LYS A 120 -9.89 -6.82 -27.07
CA LYS A 120 -9.36 -7.97 -27.84
C LYS A 120 -10.27 -9.19 -27.76
N ARG A 121 -10.84 -9.49 -26.60
CA ARG A 121 -11.77 -10.63 -26.43
C ARG A 121 -13.08 -10.40 -27.19
N ASN A 122 -13.59 -9.17 -27.19
CA ASN A 122 -14.79 -8.80 -27.92
C ASN A 122 -14.58 -8.89 -29.45
N LEU A 123 -13.45 -8.37 -29.95
CA LEU A 123 -13.07 -8.49 -31.36
C LEU A 123 -12.94 -9.95 -31.82
N ASN A 124 -12.30 -10.80 -31.00
CA ASN A 124 -12.19 -12.23 -31.31
C ASN A 124 -13.55 -12.93 -31.36
N LYS A 125 -14.48 -12.61 -30.46
CA LYS A 125 -15.85 -13.15 -30.51
C LYS A 125 -16.62 -12.68 -31.73
N ALA A 126 -16.51 -11.41 -32.09
CA ALA A 126 -17.13 -10.86 -33.29
C ALA A 126 -16.59 -11.54 -34.55
N GLY A 127 -15.26 -11.65 -34.69
CA GLY A 127 -14.63 -12.33 -35.82
C GLY A 127 -15.02 -13.81 -35.97
N LEU A 128 -15.18 -14.53 -34.86
CA LEU A 128 -15.63 -15.93 -34.87
C LEU A 128 -17.11 -16.07 -35.29
N SER A 129 -17.93 -15.05 -35.02
CA SER A 129 -19.36 -15.06 -35.40
C SER A 129 -19.58 -14.89 -36.91
N TYR A 130 -18.69 -14.17 -37.61
CA TYR A 130 -18.75 -14.00 -39.06
C TYR A 130 -18.22 -15.21 -39.85
N ALA A 131 -17.49 -16.13 -39.21
CA ALA A 131 -16.89 -17.31 -39.86
C ALA A 131 -17.84 -18.53 -39.93
N LYS A 132 -19.09 -18.40 -39.49
CA LYS A 132 -20.05 -19.52 -39.39
C LYS A 132 -21.33 -19.24 -40.16
N TRP A 133 -21.27 -19.28 -41.50
CA TRP A 133 -22.45 -19.45 -42.35
C TRP A 133 -22.11 -20.37 -43.53
N PRO A 134 -22.84 -21.49 -43.74
CA PRO A 134 -22.81 -22.25 -44.99
C PRO A 134 -23.55 -21.54 -46.13
#